data_AF-A0A0Q2QIH0-F1
#
_entry.id   AF-A0A0Q2QIH0-F1
#
_cell.length_a   1.000
_cell.length_b   1.000
_cell.length_c   1.000
_cell.angle_alpha   90.00
_cell.angle_beta   90.00
_cell.angle_gamma   90.00
#
_symmetry.space_group_name_H-M   'P 1'
#
loop_
_entity.id
_entity.type
_entity.pdbx_description
1 polymer ?
#
loop_
_entity_poly.entity_id
_entity_poly.type
_entity_poly.pdbx_seq_one_letter_code
_entity_poly.pdbx_strand_id
1 'polypeptide(L)' 'MNCVTVGQCFDIDISRDADGWLIRIPEVDGIARAVRRSAVELAARQCIARKTGIPIGYVAVWVANESR' A
#
# COMPACT_ATOMS: atom_id res chain seq x y z
N MET A 1 19.35 -14.05 -16.82
CA MET A 1 19.51 -13.36 -15.52
C MET A 1 18.23 -12.62 -15.23
N ASN A 2 17.34 -13.19 -14.43
CA ASN A 2 16.15 -12.48 -13.95
C ASN A 2 16.50 -11.98 -12.55
N CYS A 3 16.98 -10.74 -12.50
CA CYS A 3 17.27 -10.08 -11.24
C CYS A 3 15.92 -9.94 -10.53
N VAL A 4 15.64 -10.77 -9.53
CA VAL A 4 14.53 -10.51 -8.63
C VAL A 4 14.96 -9.28 -7.82
N THR A 5 14.65 -8.09 -8.33
CA THR A 5 14.99 -6.84 -7.68
C THR A 5 14.26 -6.81 -6.36
N VAL A 6 15.03 -6.82 -5.28
CA VAL A 6 14.57 -6.74 -3.91
C VAL A 6 13.55 -5.60 -3.74
N GLY A 7 12.35 -5.94 -3.24
CA GLY A 7 11.29 -5.00 -2.89
C GLY A 7 10.65 -4.31 -4.09
N GLN A 8 9.44 -4.72 -4.49
CA GLN A 8 8.64 -3.86 -5.37
C GLN A 8 8.08 -2.72 -4.52
N CYS A 9 8.52 -1.50 -4.83
CA CYS A 9 7.98 -0.27 -4.24
C CYS A 9 6.71 0.11 -4.98
N PHE A 10 5.62 0.16 -4.23
CA PHE A 10 4.33 0.63 -4.74
C PHE A 10 4.04 2.00 -4.18
N ASP A 11 3.63 2.88 -5.07
CA ASP A 11 3.14 4.19 -4.67
C ASP A 11 1.68 4.11 -4.21
N ILE A 12 1.39 4.75 -3.08
CA ILE A 12 0.06 4.80 -2.50
C ILE A 12 -0.38 6.25 -2.28
N ASP A 13 -1.62 6.52 -2.67
CA ASP A 13 -2.33 7.74 -2.34
C ASP A 13 -3.17 7.48 -1.09
N ILE A 14 -3.10 8.39 -0.13
CA ILE A 14 -3.89 8.29 1.08
C ILE A 14 -4.70 9.55 1.29
N SER A 15 -5.91 9.36 1.79
CA SER A 15 -6.82 10.45 2.10
C SER A 15 -7.43 10.22 3.47
N ARG A 16 -7.58 11.28 4.27
CA ARG A 16 -8.36 11.19 5.51
C ARG A 16 -9.84 10.98 5.18
N ASP A 17 -10.42 9.97 5.79
CA ASP A 17 -11.84 9.61 5.69
C ASP A 17 -12.49 9.78 7.08
N ALA A 18 -13.83 9.82 7.15
CA ALA A 18 -14.56 10.13 8.40
C ALA A 18 -14.20 9.18 9.57
N ASP A 19 -13.83 7.94 9.26
CA ASP A 19 -13.50 6.89 10.25
C ASP A 19 -12.00 6.47 10.21
N GLY A 20 -11.15 7.19 9.47
CA GLY A 20 -9.73 6.86 9.37
C GLY A 20 -9.03 7.36 8.12
N TRP A 21 -8.35 6.47 7.44
CA TRP A 21 -7.54 6.72 6.25
C TRP A 21 -7.96 5.79 5.13
N LEU A 22 -8.37 6.37 4.01
CA LEU A 22 -8.54 5.68 2.75
C LEU A 22 -7.17 5.57 2.08
N ILE A 23 -6.88 4.40 1.53
CA ILE A 23 -5.60 4.06 0.91
C ILE A 23 -5.93 3.55 -0.48
N ARG A 24 -5.40 4.22 -1.51
CA ARG A 24 -5.49 3.77 -2.89
C ARG A 24 -4.11 3.38 -3.39
N ILE A 25 -4.03 2.20 -3.97
CA ILE A 25 -2.85 1.71 -4.67
C ILE A 25 -3.23 1.60 -6.16
N PRO A 26 -3.00 2.66 -6.96
CA PRO A 26 -3.41 2.67 -8.36
C PRO A 26 -2.73 1.55 -9.18
N GLU A 27 -1.51 1.17 -8.80
CA GLU A 27 -0.72 0.14 -9.50
C GLU A 27 -1.36 -1.25 -9.49
N VAL A 28 -2.09 -1.61 -8.43
CA VAL A 28 -2.74 -2.93 -8.29
C VAL A 28 -4.27 -2.82 -8.29
N ASP A 29 -4.80 -1.65 -8.66
CA ASP A 29 -6.20 -1.28 -8.52
C ASP A 29 -6.74 -1.68 -7.13
N GLY A 30 -5.93 -1.37 -6.10
CA GLY A 30 -6.13 -1.80 -4.73
C GLY A 30 -6.69 -0.68 -3.89
N ILE A 31 -7.75 -0.96 -3.12
CA ILE A 31 -8.29 -0.01 -2.15
C ILE A 31 -8.25 -0.66 -0.77
N ALA A 32 -7.67 0.04 0.19
CA ALA A 32 -7.59 -0.38 1.59
C ALA A 32 -8.06 0.77 2.51
N ARG A 33 -8.40 0.42 3.74
CA ARG A 33 -8.78 1.37 4.78
C ARG A 33 -8.03 1.06 6.07
N ALA A 34 -7.60 2.09 6.76
CA ALA A 34 -6.92 1.96 8.05
C ALA A 34 -7.44 3.00 9.05
N VAL A 35 -7.65 2.59 10.29
CA VAL A 35 -8.14 3.49 11.35
C VAL A 35 -7.06 4.49 11.79
N ARG A 36 -5.78 4.11 11.68
CA ARG A 36 -4.63 4.94 12.11
C ARG A 36 -3.60 5.04 11.01
N ARG A 37 -2.88 6.17 10.96
CA ARG A 37 -1.80 6.42 9.99
C ARG A 37 -0.70 5.35 10.06
N SER A 38 -0.34 4.89 11.26
CA SER A 38 0.64 3.81 11.44
C SER A 38 0.16 2.46 10.88
N ALA A 39 -1.14 2.24 10.76
CA ALA A 39 -1.71 1.03 10.16
C ALA A 39 -1.86 1.15 8.63
N VAL A 40 -1.68 2.35 8.05
CA VAL A 40 -1.81 2.59 6.61
C VAL A 40 -0.80 1.78 5.82
N GLU A 41 0.47 1.86 6.19
CA GLU A 41 1.52 1.12 5.48
C GLU A 41 1.29 -0.39 5.55
N LEU A 42 0.92 -0.91 6.73
CA LEU A 42 0.67 -2.34 6.90
C LEU A 42 -0.57 -2.79 6.10
N ALA A 43 -1.65 -2.01 6.12
CA ALA A 43 -2.87 -2.30 5.36
C ALA A 43 -2.61 -2.27 3.84
N ALA A 44 -1.81 -1.30 3.37
CA ALA A 44 -1.39 -1.21 1.97
C ALA A 44 -0.59 -2.45 1.56
N ARG A 45 0.45 -2.80 2.34
CA ARG A 45 1.31 -3.97 2.07
C ARG A 45 0.52 -5.27 2.06
N GLN A 46 -0.42 -5.46 3.00
CA GLN A 46 -1.29 -6.63 3.03
C GLN A 46 -2.22 -6.70 1.81
N CYS A 47 -2.79 -5.57 1.39
CA CYS A 47 -3.66 -5.51 0.22
C CYS A 47 -2.90 -5.88 -1.06
N ILE A 48 -1.72 -5.29 -1.25
CA ILE A 48 -0.84 -5.58 -2.39
C ILE A 48 -0.40 -7.04 -2.38
N ALA A 49 0.07 -7.55 -1.24
CA ALA A 49 0.49 -8.95 -1.11
C ALA A 49 -0.63 -9.92 -1.51
N ARG A 50 -1.87 -9.65 -1.06
CA ARG A 50 -3.04 -10.47 -1.40
C ARG A 50 -3.41 -10.38 -2.87
N LYS A 51 -3.30 -9.20 -3.49
CA LYS A 51 -3.66 -8.96 -4.91
C LYS A 51 -2.62 -9.52 -5.89
N THR A 52 -1.34 -9.35 -5.56
CA THR A 52 -0.21 -9.69 -6.43
C THR A 52 0.32 -11.10 -6.18
N GLY A 53 0.02 -11.69 -5.03
CA GLY A 53 0.62 -12.94 -4.58
C GLY A 53 2.06 -12.80 -4.08
N ILE A 54 2.58 -11.57 -4.00
CA ILE A 54 3.92 -11.29 -3.50
C ILE A 54 3.92 -11.36 -1.96
N PRO A 55 4.90 -12.03 -1.33
CA PRO A 55 5.00 -12.04 0.12
C PRO A 55 5.17 -10.62 0.69
N ILE A 56 4.46 -10.30 1.78
CA ILE A 56 4.42 -8.96 2.38
C ILE A 56 5.81 -8.39 2.73
N GLY A 57 6.79 -9.25 3.05
CA GLY A 57 8.17 -8.83 3.32
C GLY A 57 8.92 -8.29 2.10
N TYR A 58 8.38 -8.50 0.90
CA TYR A 58 8.91 -8.02 -0.38
C TYR A 58 8.07 -6.87 -0.96
N VAL A 59 7.05 -6.42 -0.23
CA VAL A 59 6.22 -5.28 -0.61
C VAL A 59 6.70 -4.07 0.17
N ALA A 60 7.28 -3.11 -0.56
CA ALA A 60 7.56 -1.78 -0.03
C ALA A 60 6.43 -0.84 -0.48
N VAL A 61 6.02 0.07 0.39
CA VAL A 61 5.01 1.08 0.07
C VAL A 61 5.59 2.46 0.34
N TRP A 62 5.31 3.39 -0.56
CA TRP A 62 5.67 4.79 -0.44
C TRP A 62 4.41 5.63 -0.58
N VAL A 63 4.25 6.64 0.27
CA VAL A 63 3.09 7.54 0.18
C VAL A 63 3.48 8.72 -0.71
N ALA A 64 3.08 8.75 -1.98
CA ALA A 64 3.30 9.93 -2.82
C ALA A 64 2.45 11.11 -2.37
N ASN A 65 1.22 10.84 -1.94
CA ASN A 65 0.25 11.89 -1.69
C ASN A 65 -0.57 11.58 -0.44
N GLU A 66 -0.62 12.56 0.44
CA GLU A 66 -1.41 12.56 1.66
C GLU A 66 -2.38 13.75 1.61
N SER A 67 -3.64 13.45 1.30
CA SER A 67 -4.72 14.43 1.33
C SER A 67 -5.40 14.44 2.70
N ARG A 68 -5.64 15.63 3.25
CA ARG A 68 -6.22 15.84 4.59
C ARG A 68 -7.71 16.18 4.54
#